data_AF-A0A0B4FJD9-F1
#
_entry.id   AF-A0A0B4FJD9-F1
#
_cell.length_a   1.000
_cell.length_b   1.000
_cell.length_c   1.000
_cell.angle_alpha   90.00
_cell.angle_beta   90.00
_cell.angle_gamma   90.00
#
_symmetry.space_group_name_H-M   'P 1'
#
loop_
_entity.id
_entity.type
_entity.pdbx_description
1 polymer ?
#
loop_
_entity_poly.entity_id
_entity_poly.type
_entity_poly.pdbx_seq_one_letter_code
_entity_poly.pdbx_strand_id
1 'polypeptide(L)'
;ALVITCVTAENQFPRGPECLVVPGVDGQVDLRSALVALAARGVNEVLVEAGPSLAGAFAQQGLVDEYVIFVAGKFLGSAARPLLDWPLEKLADAPQLKITEMRAVGDDWRVTAIPLPPARV
;
A
#
# COMPACT_ATOMS: atom_id res chain seq x y z
N ALA A 1 9.74 -18.11 0.98
CA ALA A 1 8.93 -16.94 1.39
C ALA A 1 9.81 -16.04 2.25
N LEU A 2 9.62 -14.73 2.17
CA LEU A 2 10.34 -13.72 2.94
C LEU A 2 9.36 -13.05 3.92
N VAL A 3 9.79 -12.85 5.16
CA VAL A 3 9.06 -12.06 6.16
C VAL A 3 9.91 -10.84 6.49
N ILE A 4 9.35 -9.65 6.28
CA ILE A 4 9.94 -8.39 6.75
C ILE A 4 9.29 -8.03 8.07
N THR A 5 10.10 -7.81 9.10
CA THR A 5 9.63 -7.58 10.48
C THR A 5 10.42 -6.46 11.14
N CYS A 6 9.82 -5.79 12.12
CA CYS A 6 10.47 -4.75 12.92
C CYS A 6 11.09 -5.30 14.22
N VAL A 7 10.91 -6.58 14.50
CA VAL A 7 11.45 -7.27 15.68
C VAL A 7 12.35 -8.42 15.27
N THR A 8 13.34 -8.73 16.11
CA THR A 8 14.23 -9.87 15.92
C THR A 8 13.44 -11.18 15.92
N ALA A 9 13.57 -11.96 14.86
CA ALA A 9 12.87 -13.24 14.69
C ALA A 9 13.63 -14.43 15.30
N GLU A 10 14.37 -14.23 16.40
CA GLU A 10 15.18 -15.29 17.02
C GLU A 10 14.31 -16.50 17.37
N ASN A 11 14.58 -17.63 16.72
CA ASN A 11 13.89 -18.92 16.89
C ASN A 11 12.35 -18.93 16.67
N GLN A 12 11.74 -17.87 16.14
CA GLN A 12 10.29 -17.86 15.87
C GLN A 12 9.90 -18.81 14.73
N PHE A 13 10.83 -19.05 13.79
CA PHE A 13 10.60 -19.81 12.58
C PHE A 13 11.75 -20.79 12.28
N PRO A 14 11.92 -21.86 13.08
CA PRO A 14 13.09 -22.77 12.99
C PRO A 14 13.21 -23.52 11.65
N ARG A 15 12.14 -23.61 10.87
CA ARG A 15 12.13 -24.06 9.45
C ARG A 15 11.28 -23.14 8.56
N GLY A 16 11.07 -21.91 9.00
CA GLY A 16 10.12 -21.03 8.34
C GLY A 16 10.76 -20.13 7.29
N PRO A 17 10.08 -19.03 6.93
CA PRO A 17 10.56 -18.14 5.89
C PRO A 17 11.90 -17.49 6.29
N GLU A 18 12.62 -17.01 5.28
CA GLU A 18 13.71 -16.07 5.54
C GLU A 18 13.13 -14.84 6.24
N CYS A 19 13.79 -14.35 7.29
CA CYS A 19 13.37 -13.16 8.01
C CYS A 19 14.36 -12.03 7.80
N LEU A 20 13.85 -10.86 7.40
CA LEU A 20 14.60 -9.63 7.30
C LEU A 20 14.07 -8.64 8.34
N VAL A 21 14.96 -8.16 9.21
CA VAL A 21 14.61 -7.18 10.24
C VAL A 21 14.81 -5.77 9.68
N VAL A 22 13.72 -5.02 9.56
CA VAL A 22 13.66 -3.63 9.09
C VAL A 22 12.87 -2.83 10.13
N PRO A 23 13.51 -2.35 11.20
CA PRO A 23 12.84 -1.62 12.26
C PRO A 23 12.48 -0.21 11.77
N GLY A 24 11.24 0.20 12.03
CA GLY A 24 10.77 1.57 11.89
C GLY A 24 10.39 2.17 13.25
N VAL A 25 9.49 3.14 13.23
CA VAL A 25 8.98 3.84 14.42
C VAL A 25 7.77 3.09 14.99
N ASP A 26 7.53 3.23 16.30
CA ASP A 26 6.35 2.69 17.00
C ASP A 26 6.08 1.19 16.80
N GLY A 27 7.16 0.41 16.71
CA GLY A 27 7.05 -1.04 16.50
C GLY A 27 6.49 -1.42 15.12
N GLN A 28 6.62 -0.54 14.13
CA GLN A 28 6.26 -0.81 12.74
C GLN A 28 7.51 -1.06 11.88
N VAL A 29 7.30 -1.66 10.71
CA VAL A 29 8.33 -1.79 9.68
C VAL A 29 8.52 -0.45 8.97
N ASP A 30 9.76 -0.03 8.77
CA ASP A 30 10.05 1.12 7.89
C ASP A 30 9.84 0.72 6.42
N LEU A 31 8.74 1.22 5.82
CA LEU A 31 8.32 0.80 4.47
C LEU A 31 9.32 1.17 3.39
N ARG A 32 9.94 2.36 3.49
CA ARG A 32 10.95 2.80 2.52
C ARG A 32 12.19 1.92 2.57
N SER A 33 12.67 1.59 3.76
CA SER A 33 13.82 0.69 3.96
C SER A 33 13.49 -0.73 3.53
N ALA A 34 12.24 -1.18 3.74
CA ALA A 34 11.78 -2.48 3.24
C ALA A 34 11.83 -2.52 1.70
N LEU A 35 11.34 -1.48 1.02
CA LEU A 35 11.44 -1.38 -0.45
C LEU A 35 12.90 -1.33 -0.93
N VAL A 36 13.78 -0.59 -0.25
CA VAL A 36 15.22 -0.56 -0.59
C VAL A 36 15.85 -1.94 -0.44
N ALA A 37 15.50 -2.69 0.61
CA ALA A 37 16.01 -4.04 0.82
C ALA A 37 15.48 -5.04 -0.22
N LEU A 38 14.23 -4.88 -0.66
CA LEU A 38 13.67 -5.66 -1.78
C LEU A 38 14.38 -5.31 -3.09
N ALA A 39 14.64 -4.03 -3.36
CA ALA A 39 15.38 -3.60 -4.54
C ALA A 39 16.81 -4.17 -4.57
N ALA A 40 17.50 -4.20 -3.42
CA ALA A 40 18.83 -4.83 -3.30
C ALA A 40 18.82 -6.34 -3.62
N ARG A 41 17.66 -6.99 -3.56
CA ARG A 41 17.43 -8.40 -3.95
C ARG A 41 16.98 -8.55 -5.40
N GLY A 42 16.95 -7.47 -6.18
CA GLY A 42 16.53 -7.47 -7.58
C GLY A 42 15.01 -7.45 -7.79
N VAL A 43 14.23 -7.11 -6.76
CA VAL A 43 12.78 -6.90 -6.91
C VAL A 43 12.56 -5.51 -7.52
N ASN A 44 12.13 -5.49 -8.78
CA ASN A 44 11.91 -4.23 -9.52
C ASN A 44 10.52 -3.64 -9.30
N GLU A 45 9.51 -4.50 -9.09
CA GLU A 45 8.11 -4.12 -8.93
C GLU A 45 7.52 -4.85 -7.72
N VAL A 46 6.70 -4.14 -6.94
CA VAL A 46 6.02 -4.68 -5.76
C VAL A 46 4.53 -4.40 -5.89
N LEU A 47 3.73 -5.47 -5.94
CA LEU A 47 2.28 -5.38 -5.81
C LEU A 47 1.90 -5.42 -4.33
N VAL A 48 1.28 -4.35 -3.84
CA VAL A 48 0.80 -4.26 -2.45
C VAL A 48 -0.67 -4.62 -2.38
N GLU A 49 -0.97 -5.84 -1.93
CA GLU A 49 -2.33 -6.30 -1.64
C GLU A 49 -2.55 -6.31 -0.13
N ALA A 50 -3.18 -5.26 0.40
CA ALA A 50 -3.35 -5.11 1.83
C ALA A 50 -4.64 -4.40 2.22
N GLY A 51 -4.96 -4.48 3.51
CA GLY A 51 -6.03 -3.68 4.10
C GLY A 51 -5.70 -2.19 4.21
N PRO A 52 -6.66 -1.38 4.69
CA PRO A 52 -6.56 0.07 4.65
C PRO A 52 -5.37 0.65 5.42
N SER A 53 -4.91 -0.01 6.48
CA SER A 53 -3.81 0.50 7.30
C SER A 53 -2.47 0.47 6.56
N LEU A 54 -2.11 -0.65 5.93
CA LEU A 54 -0.85 -0.75 5.19
C LEU A 54 -0.93 0.01 3.86
N ALA A 55 -2.03 -0.13 3.12
CA ALA A 55 -2.23 0.60 1.87
C ALA A 55 -2.24 2.12 2.12
N GLY A 56 -2.89 2.58 3.19
CA GLY A 56 -2.89 3.98 3.63
C GLY A 56 -1.50 4.47 4.01
N ALA A 57 -0.69 3.67 4.70
CA ALA A 57 0.70 4.02 5.04
C ALA A 57 1.59 4.19 3.79
N PHE A 58 1.48 3.30 2.80
CA PHE A 58 2.18 3.45 1.52
C PHE A 58 1.77 4.74 0.80
N ALA A 59 0.47 5.02 0.75
CA ALA A 59 -0.08 6.17 0.07
C ALA A 59 0.33 7.49 0.74
N GLN A 60 0.23 7.57 2.07
CA GLN A 60 0.63 8.74 2.87
C GLN A 60 2.14 9.03 2.79
N GLN A 61 2.98 8.01 2.64
CA GLN A 61 4.43 8.16 2.50
C GLN A 61 4.88 8.47 1.06
N GLY A 62 3.94 8.57 0.11
CA GLY A 62 4.26 8.80 -1.31
C GLY A 62 5.07 7.66 -1.93
N LEU A 63 4.79 6.41 -1.51
CA LEU A 63 5.50 5.20 -1.97
C LEU A 63 4.73 4.42 -3.03
N VAL A 64 3.59 4.94 -3.50
CA VAL A 64 2.77 4.30 -4.53
C VAL A 64 2.98 5.03 -5.85
N ASP A 65 3.37 4.30 -6.89
CA ASP A 65 3.53 4.83 -8.25
C ASP A 65 2.27 4.64 -9.11
N GLU A 66 1.51 3.56 -8.87
CA GLU A 66 0.28 3.22 -9.59
C GLU A 66 -0.74 2.56 -8.65
N TYR A 67 -2.01 2.93 -8.82
CA TYR A 67 -3.15 2.32 -8.15
C TYR A 67 -3.96 1.51 -9.16
N VAL A 68 -4.30 0.27 -8.78
CA VAL A 68 -5.26 -0.57 -9.50
C VAL A 68 -6.46 -0.80 -8.59
N ILE A 69 -7.54 -0.07 -8.82
CA ILE A 69 -8.72 -0.03 -7.97
C ILE A 69 -9.84 -0.83 -8.62
N PHE A 70 -10.38 -1.80 -7.90
CA PHE A 70 -11.56 -2.56 -8.32
C PHE A 70 -12.81 -2.06 -7.59
N VAL A 71 -13.84 -1.72 -8.38
CA VAL A 71 -15.13 -1.24 -7.88
C VAL A 71 -16.20 -2.25 -8.25
N ALA A 72 -16.75 -2.92 -7.25
CA ALA A 72 -17.83 -3.88 -7.43
C ALA A 72 -19.21 -3.21 -7.38
N GLY A 73 -20.17 -3.76 -8.11
CA GLY A 73 -21.58 -3.34 -8.07
C GLY A 73 -22.33 -3.76 -6.79
N LYS A 74 -21.74 -3.50 -5.61
CA LYS A 74 -22.26 -3.94 -4.30
C LYS A 74 -22.24 -2.81 -3.28
N PHE A 75 -23.29 -2.71 -2.48
CA PHE A 75 -23.34 -1.81 -1.33
C PHE A 75 -22.78 -2.49 -0.08
N LEU A 76 -21.99 -1.75 0.69
CA LEU A 76 -21.54 -2.14 2.01
C LEU A 76 -22.23 -1.26 3.07
N GLY A 77 -22.30 -1.75 4.30
CA GLY A 77 -22.88 -1.00 5.42
C GLY A 77 -22.04 0.23 5.82
N SER A 78 -22.62 1.14 6.61
CA SER A 78 -21.96 2.38 7.05
C SER A 78 -20.69 2.16 7.87
N ALA A 79 -20.54 0.99 8.51
CA ALA A 79 -19.35 0.61 9.26
C ALA A 79 -18.31 -0.16 8.42
N ALA A 80 -18.48 -0.20 7.09
CA ALA A 80 -17.49 -0.81 6.21
C ALA A 80 -16.15 -0.08 6.32
N ARG A 81 -15.07 -0.86 6.20
CA ARG A 81 -13.71 -0.32 6.26
C ARG A 81 -13.42 0.53 5.02
N PRO A 82 -12.67 1.63 5.16
CA PRO A 82 -12.27 2.45 4.01
C PRO A 82 -11.29 1.68 3.10
N LEU A 83 -11.01 2.26 1.93
CA LEU A 83 -9.97 1.77 1.04
C LEU A 83 -8.57 2.03 1.61
N LEU A 84 -8.36 3.22 2.18
CA LEU A 84 -7.11 3.67 2.80
C LEU A 84 -7.44 4.28 4.16
N ASP A 85 -6.68 3.92 5.19
CA ASP A 85 -6.69 4.67 6.45
C ASP A 85 -5.88 5.96 6.20
N TRP A 86 -6.56 7.03 5.79
CA TRP A 86 -5.98 8.35 5.53
C TRP A 86 -6.89 9.41 6.16
N PRO A 87 -6.44 10.12 7.22
CA PRO A 87 -7.27 11.08 7.95
C PRO A 87 -7.40 12.41 7.18
N LEU A 88 -8.13 12.41 6.07
CA LEU A 88 -8.42 13.59 5.27
C LEU A 88 -9.65 14.31 5.83
N GLU A 89 -9.48 15.55 6.30
CA GLU A 89 -10.59 16.35 6.84
C GLU A 89 -11.24 17.23 5.77
N LYS A 90 -10.47 17.69 4.78
CA LYS A 90 -10.96 18.58 3.72
C LYS A 90 -10.66 17.97 2.35
N LEU A 91 -11.56 18.21 1.41
CA LEU A 91 -11.37 17.77 0.02
C LEU A 91 -10.12 18.40 -0.63
N ALA A 92 -9.75 19.62 -0.22
CA ALA A 92 -8.54 20.29 -0.71
C ALA A 92 -7.23 19.60 -0.28
N ASP A 93 -7.28 18.80 0.80
CA ASP A 93 -6.13 18.03 1.29
C ASP A 93 -6.04 16.65 0.59
N ALA A 94 -7.05 16.28 -0.20
CA ALA A 94 -7.12 14.99 -0.85
C ALA A 94 -6.08 14.89 -1.99
N PRO A 95 -5.22 13.86 -1.99
CA PRO A 95 -4.30 13.61 -3.10
C PRO A 95 -5.07 13.39 -4.39
N GLN A 96 -4.60 14.02 -5.46
CA GLN A 96 -5.22 13.88 -6.76
C GLN A 96 -4.59 12.72 -7.53
N LEU A 97 -5.44 11.88 -8.12
CA LEU A 97 -5.03 10.83 -9.04
C LEU A 97 -5.41 11.21 -10.47
N LYS A 98 -4.55 10.86 -11.43
CA LYS A 98 -4.88 10.84 -12.85
C LYS A 98 -5.26 9.42 -13.24
N ILE A 99 -6.52 9.21 -13.62
CA ILE A 99 -6.98 7.94 -14.20
C ILE A 99 -6.33 7.79 -15.59
N THR A 100 -5.61 6.69 -15.78
CA THR A 100 -4.92 6.35 -17.04
C THR A 100 -5.72 5.33 -17.84
N GLU A 101 -6.47 4.45 -17.18
CA GLU A 101 -7.35 3.47 -17.80
C GLU A 101 -8.57 3.20 -16.91
N MET A 102 -9.73 2.97 -17.53
CA MET A 102 -10.88 2.39 -16.84
C MET A 102 -11.58 1.39 -17.76
N ARG A 103 -11.82 0.18 -17.29
CA ARG A 103 -12.47 -0.88 -18.07
C ARG A 103 -13.30 -1.82 -17.21
N ALA A 104 -14.26 -2.50 -17.82
CA ALA A 104 -15.02 -3.55 -17.16
C ALA A 104 -14.18 -4.82 -16.97
N VAL A 105 -14.45 -5.54 -15.88
CA VAL A 105 -13.95 -6.89 -15.56
C VAL A 105 -15.14 -7.69 -15.05
N GLY A 106 -15.85 -8.37 -15.95
CA GLY A 106 -17.16 -8.94 -15.61
C GLY A 106 -18.13 -7.81 -15.24
N ASP A 107 -18.73 -7.91 -14.05
CA ASP A 107 -19.68 -6.92 -13.51
C ASP A 107 -19.00 -5.82 -12.65
N ASP A 108 -17.67 -5.85 -12.55
CA ASP A 108 -16.87 -4.88 -11.79
C ASP A 108 -16.15 -3.90 -12.73
N TRP A 109 -15.74 -2.75 -12.19
CA TRP A 109 -14.85 -1.81 -12.87
C TRP A 109 -13.43 -1.89 -12.33
N ARG A 110 -12.44 -1.95 -13.22
CA ARG A 110 -11.03 -1.74 -12.91
C ARG A 110 -10.62 -0.34 -13.34
N VAL A 111 -10.10 0.44 -12.39
CA VAL A 111 -9.54 1.77 -12.61
C VAL A 111 -8.03 1.69 -12.36
N THR A 112 -7.23 2.05 -13.36
CA THR A 112 -5.79 2.27 -13.20
C THR A 112 -5.55 3.77 -13.11
N ALA A 113 -4.80 4.21 -12.11
CA ALA A 113 -4.52 5.61 -11.89
C ALA A 113 -3.13 5.84 -11.30
N ILE A 114 -2.53 6.98 -11.61
CA ILE A 114 -1.23 7.42 -11.07
C ILE A 114 -1.43 8.63 -10.16
N PRO A 115 -0.67 8.78 -9.06
CA PRO A 115 -0.73 9.98 -8.25
C PRO A 115 -0.15 11.17 -9.02
N LEU A 116 -0.80 12.33 -8.86
CA LEU A 116 -0.24 13.59 -9.32
C LEU A 116 0.67 14.17 -8.23
N PRO A 117 1.79 14.80 -8.60
CA PRO A 117 2.58 15.58 -7.65
C PRO A 117 1.69 16.63 -6.98
N PRO A 118 1.90 16.94 -5.69
CA PRO A 118 1.19 18.04 -5.05
C PRO A 118 1.39 19.32 -5.86
N ALA A 119 0.34 20.11 -6.00
CA ALA A 119 0.41 21.37 -6.72
C ALA A 119 1.53 22.23 -6.11
N ARG A 120 2.49 22.65 -6.94
CA ARG A 120 3.53 23.59 -6.51
C ARG A 120 2.83 24.93 -6.24
N VAL A 121 2.71 25.30 -4.97
CA VAL A 121 2.33 26.65 -4.53
C VAL A 121 3.55 27.54 -4.60
#